data_AF-A0A9E0VIX7-F1
#
_entry.id   AF-A0A9E0VIX7-F1
#
_cell.length_a   1.000
_cell.length_b   1.000
_cell.length_c   1.000
_cell.angle_alpha   90.00
_cell.angle_beta   90.00
_cell.angle_gamma   90.00
#
_symmetry.space_group_name_H-M   'P 1'
#
loop_
_entity.id
_entity.type
_entity.pdbx_description
1 polymer ?
#
loop_
_entity_poly.entity_id
_entity_poly.type
_entity_poly.pdbx_seq_one_letter_code
_entity_poly.pdbx_strand_id
1 'polypeptide(L)'
;MNLPNYLTLARILLVPLLVVILLTPLSENWFGISGYALAIGIFLAASLTDILDGHLARRRNQVSNLGKLLDPIADKLLVSAALIVLVEKHLAPAWTVVVILGREFIITGLRSVAAADGIVIQAQTSGKIKMWAQCVAIVALLVAGANGNPPVSNFGWNLPTFLFWQVAEVREAFAHLAQFSLTSNDWKVFGYLVGRGGLWVSVLMAMWSLYDYFRFFISENNRKRQSVKESVIEKIVADNSKPAN
;
A
#
# COMPACT_ATOMS: atom_id res chain seq x y z
N MET A 1 -4.09 -17.88 23.51
CA MET A 1 -4.00 -16.92 22.38
C MET A 1 -4.63 -15.61 22.81
N ASN A 2 -3.97 -14.48 22.54
CA ASN A 2 -4.42 -13.16 23.02
C ASN A 2 -5.47 -12.55 22.08
N LEU A 3 -6.32 -11.67 22.60
CA LEU A 3 -7.36 -10.95 21.84
C LEU A 3 -6.83 -10.29 20.54
N PRO A 4 -5.65 -9.62 20.52
CA PRO A 4 -5.11 -9.04 19.29
C PRO A 4 -4.85 -10.07 18.19
N ASN A 5 -4.39 -11.28 18.54
CA ASN A 5 -4.11 -12.33 17.54
C ASN A 5 -5.39 -12.81 16.85
N TYR A 6 -6.51 -12.88 17.58
CA TYR A 6 -7.80 -13.27 16.99
C TYR A 6 -8.29 -12.23 16.00
N LEU A 7 -8.07 -10.94 16.27
CA LEU A 7 -8.48 -9.86 15.38
C LEU A 7 -7.61 -9.81 14.12
N THR A 8 -6.30 -10.05 14.23
CA THR A 8 -5.42 -10.21 13.06
C THR A 8 -5.81 -11.43 12.21
N LEU A 9 -6.11 -12.57 12.82
CA LEU A 9 -6.59 -13.76 12.11
C LEU A 9 -7.95 -13.52 11.44
N ALA A 10 -8.87 -12.87 12.15
CA ALA A 10 -10.16 -12.48 11.58
C ALA A 10 -9.97 -11.58 10.36
N ARG A 11 -9.04 -10.61 10.41
CA ARG A 11 -8.72 -9.75 9.26
C ARG A 11 -8.24 -10.54 8.07
N ILE A 12 -7.33 -11.49 8.29
CA ILE A 12 -6.83 -12.37 7.21
C ILE A 12 -8.00 -13.16 6.58
N LEU A 13 -8.96 -13.62 7.38
CA LEU A 13 -10.15 -14.31 6.89
C LEU A 13 -11.14 -13.37 6.18
N LEU A 14 -11.19 -12.08 6.54
CA LEU A 14 -12.02 -11.08 5.87
C LEU A 14 -11.51 -10.74 4.46
N VAL A 15 -10.22 -10.92 4.17
CA VAL A 15 -9.65 -10.64 2.84
C VAL A 15 -10.29 -11.48 1.71
N PRO A 16 -10.32 -12.82 1.76
CA PRO A 16 -10.96 -13.61 0.72
C PRO A 16 -12.48 -13.34 0.66
N LEU A 17 -13.12 -13.07 1.80
CA LEU A 17 -14.52 -12.68 1.84
C LEU A 17 -14.77 -11.38 1.06
N LEU A 18 -13.93 -10.36 1.26
CA LEU A 18 -13.99 -9.09 0.54
C LEU A 18 -13.84 -9.30 -0.98
N VAL A 19 -12.91 -10.17 -1.40
CA VAL A 19 -12.71 -10.49 -2.82
C VAL A 19 -13.95 -11.17 -3.41
N VAL A 20 -14.51 -12.17 -2.72
CA VAL A 20 -15.72 -12.87 -3.18
C VAL A 20 -16.91 -11.92 -3.29
N ILE A 21 -17.12 -11.07 -2.29
CA ILE A 21 -18.22 -10.08 -2.27
C ILE A 21 -18.13 -9.12 -3.45
N LEU A 22 -16.92 -8.68 -3.82
CA LEU A 22 -16.74 -7.76 -4.93
C LEU A 22 -16.81 -8.43 -6.29
N LEU A 23 -16.30 -9.65 -6.44
CA LEU A 23 -16.20 -10.34 -7.73
C LEU A 23 -17.41 -11.20 -8.08
N THR A 24 -18.30 -11.49 -7.12
CA THR A 24 -19.48 -12.33 -7.33
C THR A 24 -20.77 -11.62 -6.90
N PRO A 25 -21.93 -11.96 -7.48
CA PRO A 25 -23.23 -11.40 -7.06
C PRO A 25 -23.72 -11.98 -5.71
N LEU A 26 -22.84 -12.63 -4.93
CA LEU A 26 -23.20 -13.25 -3.65
C LEU A 26 -23.85 -12.24 -2.69
N SER A 27 -23.31 -11.01 -2.64
CA SER A 27 -23.85 -9.95 -1.78
C SER A 27 -25.30 -9.60 -2.13
N GLU A 28 -25.58 -9.45 -3.42
CA GLU A 28 -26.90 -9.05 -3.92
C GLU A 28 -27.90 -10.19 -3.70
N ASN A 29 -27.46 -11.44 -3.92
CA ASN A 29 -28.31 -12.63 -3.78
C ASN A 29 -28.61 -13.02 -2.33
N TRP A 30 -27.67 -12.85 -1.41
CA TRP A 30 -27.80 -13.31 -0.02
C TRP A 30 -28.18 -12.21 0.95
N PHE A 31 -27.67 -11.00 0.76
CA PHE A 31 -27.84 -9.89 1.69
C PHE A 31 -28.74 -8.78 1.14
N GLY A 32 -29.06 -8.77 -0.17
CA GLY A 32 -29.86 -7.72 -0.78
C GLY A 32 -29.19 -6.34 -0.78
N ILE A 33 -27.88 -6.30 -0.56
CA ILE A 33 -27.07 -5.07 -0.49
C ILE A 33 -26.08 -5.07 -1.66
N SER A 34 -25.83 -3.89 -2.24
CA SER A 34 -24.79 -3.71 -3.25
C SER A 34 -23.45 -4.26 -2.77
N GLY A 35 -22.81 -5.12 -3.57
CA GLY A 35 -21.51 -5.71 -3.22
C GLY A 35 -20.44 -4.66 -2.91
N TYR A 36 -20.50 -3.49 -3.56
CA TYR A 36 -19.60 -2.38 -3.27
C TYR A 36 -19.80 -1.78 -1.87
N ALA A 37 -21.06 -1.57 -1.45
CA ALA A 37 -21.35 -0.99 -0.15
C ALA A 37 -20.88 -1.91 0.99
N LEU A 38 -21.14 -3.22 0.85
CA LEU A 38 -20.69 -4.22 1.81
C LEU A 38 -19.16 -4.30 1.84
N ALA A 39 -18.50 -4.28 0.69
CA ALA A 39 -17.04 -4.32 0.60
C ALA A 39 -16.37 -3.08 1.21
N ILE A 40 -16.92 -1.89 0.99
CA ILE A 40 -16.43 -0.65 1.63
C ILE A 40 -16.55 -0.77 3.16
N GLY A 41 -17.68 -1.26 3.65
CA GLY A 41 -17.89 -1.48 5.08
C GLY A 41 -16.88 -2.47 5.68
N ILE A 42 -16.67 -3.61 5.02
CA ILE A 42 -15.70 -4.63 5.44
C ILE A 42 -14.27 -4.07 5.42
N PHE A 43 -13.89 -3.37 4.34
CA PHE A 43 -12.56 -2.79 4.21
C PHE A 43 -12.29 -1.76 5.32
N LEU A 44 -13.22 -0.82 5.53
CA LEU A 44 -13.09 0.19 6.58
C LEU A 44 -13.05 -0.42 7.97
N ALA A 45 -13.91 -1.40 8.26
CA ALA A 45 -13.90 -2.11 9.53
C ALA A 45 -12.55 -2.82 9.74
N ALA A 46 -12.06 -3.56 8.73
CA ALA A 46 -10.79 -4.27 8.79
C ALA A 46 -9.59 -3.33 9.01
N SER A 47 -9.56 -2.18 8.32
CA SER A 47 -8.52 -1.16 8.48
C SER A 47 -8.59 -0.44 9.84
N LEU A 48 -9.79 -0.16 10.34
CA LEU A 48 -9.96 0.52 11.63
C LEU A 48 -9.59 -0.42 12.79
N THR A 49 -9.96 -1.69 12.70
CA THR A 49 -9.59 -2.72 13.67
C THR A 49 -8.07 -2.84 13.81
N ASP A 50 -7.28 -2.67 12.74
CA ASP A 50 -5.80 -2.65 12.83
C ASP A 50 -5.26 -1.54 13.73
N ILE A 51 -5.81 -0.33 13.59
CA ILE A 51 -5.41 0.82 14.40
C ILE A 51 -5.75 0.55 15.87
N LEU A 52 -6.93 0.00 16.14
CA LEU A 52 -7.40 -0.30 17.49
C LEU A 52 -6.57 -1.41 18.15
N ASP A 53 -6.26 -2.49 17.43
CA ASP A 53 -5.50 -3.63 17.94
C ASP A 53 -4.05 -3.26 18.20
N GLY A 54 -3.45 -2.50 17.30
CA GLY A 54 -2.09 -1.98 17.46
C GLY A 54 -1.93 -1.06 18.66
N HIS A 55 -3.00 -0.33 19.05
CA HIS A 55 -3.03 0.50 20.25
C HIS A 55 -3.29 -0.33 21.51
N LEU A 56 -4.22 -1.29 21.44
CA LEU A 56 -4.61 -2.12 22.58
C LEU A 56 -3.49 -3.10 22.99
N ALA A 57 -2.79 -3.69 22.01
CA ALA A 57 -1.65 -4.58 22.23
C ALA A 57 -0.49 -3.85 22.93
N ARG A 58 -0.24 -2.59 22.54
CA ARG A 58 0.78 -1.72 23.17
C ARG A 58 0.40 -1.31 24.59
N ARG A 59 -0.88 -1.00 24.84
CA ARG A 59 -1.34 -0.63 26.19
C ARG A 59 -1.41 -1.80 27.17
N ARG A 60 -1.63 -3.02 26.70
CA ARG A 60 -1.76 -4.21 27.57
C ARG A 60 -0.50 -5.06 27.69
N ASN A 61 0.61 -4.69 27.07
CA ASN A 61 1.85 -5.50 27.00
C ASN A 61 1.62 -6.96 26.51
N GLN A 62 0.50 -7.24 25.84
CA GLN A 62 0.12 -8.57 25.36
C GLN A 62 0.67 -8.83 23.97
N VAL A 63 1.94 -8.49 23.75
CA VAL A 63 2.57 -8.61 22.43
C VAL A 63 3.07 -10.04 22.23
N SER A 64 2.41 -10.79 21.37
CA SER A 64 2.84 -12.16 21.03
C SER A 64 3.77 -12.16 19.82
N ASN A 65 4.71 -13.11 19.75
CA ASN A 65 5.62 -13.25 18.60
C ASN A 65 4.86 -13.56 17.30
N LEU A 66 3.78 -14.33 17.40
CA LEU A 66 2.92 -14.67 16.27
C LEU A 66 2.13 -13.46 15.77
N GLY A 67 1.60 -12.61 16.66
CA GLY A 67 0.93 -11.35 16.29
C GLY A 67 1.88 -10.40 15.58
N LYS A 68 3.10 -10.20 16.11
CA LYS A 68 4.14 -9.36 15.47
C LYS A 68 4.46 -9.79 14.03
N LEU A 69 4.35 -11.09 13.73
CA LEU A 69 4.57 -11.62 12.39
C LEU A 69 3.33 -11.46 11.50
N LEU A 70 2.14 -11.73 12.04
CA LEU A 70 0.90 -11.70 11.27
C LEU A 70 0.40 -10.29 10.97
N ASP A 71 0.62 -9.30 11.86
CA ASP A 71 0.07 -7.95 11.67
C ASP A 71 0.56 -7.30 10.36
N PRO A 72 1.89 -7.28 10.04
CA PRO A 72 2.37 -6.71 8.78
C PRO A 72 1.95 -7.52 7.54
N ILE A 73 1.65 -8.81 7.71
CA ILE A 73 1.18 -9.68 6.63
C ILE A 73 -0.28 -9.36 6.34
N ALA A 74 -1.12 -9.30 7.37
CA ALA A 74 -2.55 -9.01 7.26
C ALA A 74 -2.81 -7.63 6.65
N ASP A 75 -2.06 -6.61 7.07
CA ASP A 75 -2.15 -5.25 6.53
C ASP A 75 -1.86 -5.23 5.01
N LYS A 76 -0.74 -5.84 4.61
CA LYS A 76 -0.36 -5.92 3.18
C LYS A 76 -1.35 -6.75 2.37
N LEU A 77 -1.85 -7.86 2.90
CA LEU A 77 -2.81 -8.72 2.20
C LEU A 77 -4.12 -7.99 1.91
N LEU A 78 -4.67 -7.28 2.90
CA LEU A 78 -5.92 -6.53 2.74
C LEU A 78 -5.82 -5.48 1.65
N VAL A 79 -4.80 -4.62 1.71
CA VAL A 79 -4.57 -3.56 0.72
C VAL A 79 -4.29 -4.15 -0.66
N SER A 80 -3.46 -5.19 -0.74
CA SER A 80 -3.11 -5.82 -2.01
C SER A 80 -4.32 -6.47 -2.69
N ALA A 81 -5.12 -7.22 -1.94
CA ALA A 81 -6.32 -7.86 -2.47
C ALA A 81 -7.33 -6.82 -2.98
N ALA A 82 -7.55 -5.74 -2.22
CA ALA A 82 -8.42 -4.66 -2.66
C ALA A 82 -7.91 -4.00 -3.95
N LEU A 83 -6.61 -3.67 -4.05
CA LEU A 83 -6.03 -3.09 -5.26
C LEU A 83 -6.14 -4.03 -6.47
N ILE A 84 -5.94 -5.33 -6.29
CA ILE A 84 -6.09 -6.33 -7.37
C ILE A 84 -7.54 -6.37 -7.87
N VAL A 85 -8.51 -6.38 -6.96
CA VAL A 85 -9.93 -6.34 -7.33
C VAL A 85 -10.29 -5.05 -8.05
N LEU A 86 -9.70 -3.91 -7.68
CA LEU A 86 -9.89 -2.66 -8.42
C LEU A 86 -9.38 -2.74 -9.85
N VAL A 87 -8.31 -3.49 -10.12
CA VAL A 87 -7.82 -3.72 -11.49
C VAL A 87 -8.81 -4.58 -12.27
N GLU A 88 -9.28 -5.67 -11.66
CA GLU A 88 -10.27 -6.57 -12.26
C GLU A 88 -11.59 -5.85 -12.59
N LYS A 89 -12.02 -4.92 -11.73
CA LYS A 89 -13.20 -4.07 -11.96
C LYS A 89 -12.95 -2.88 -12.90
N HIS A 90 -11.77 -2.80 -13.51
CA HIS A 90 -11.35 -1.67 -14.35
C HIS A 90 -11.46 -0.31 -13.64
N LEU A 91 -11.24 -0.25 -12.33
CA LEU A 91 -11.22 0.98 -11.53
C LEU A 91 -9.80 1.56 -11.45
N ALA A 92 -8.80 0.69 -11.34
CA ALA A 92 -7.39 1.05 -11.25
C ALA A 92 -6.59 0.51 -12.45
N PRO A 93 -5.62 1.27 -12.99
CA PRO A 93 -4.72 0.76 -14.02
C PRO A 93 -3.79 -0.31 -13.43
N ALA A 94 -3.66 -1.45 -14.11
CA ALA A 94 -2.83 -2.57 -13.65
C ALA A 94 -1.40 -2.15 -13.32
N TRP A 95 -0.80 -1.28 -14.14
CA TRP A 95 0.58 -0.82 -13.95
C TRP A 95 0.79 -0.08 -12.62
N THR A 96 -0.20 0.67 -12.13
CA THR A 96 -0.11 1.37 -10.82
C THR A 96 -0.01 0.37 -9.69
N VAL A 97 -0.84 -0.67 -9.74
CA VAL A 97 -0.89 -1.72 -8.72
C VAL A 97 0.38 -2.56 -8.76
N VAL A 98 0.90 -2.87 -9.95
CA VAL A 98 2.18 -3.58 -10.09
C VAL A 98 3.33 -2.79 -9.46
N VAL A 99 3.42 -1.47 -9.69
CA VAL A 99 4.47 -0.65 -9.06
C VAL A 99 4.33 -0.62 -7.54
N ILE A 100 3.11 -0.45 -7.05
CA ILE A 100 2.81 -0.42 -5.61
C ILE A 100 3.21 -1.75 -4.95
N LEU A 101 2.74 -2.89 -5.47
CA LEU A 101 3.01 -4.21 -4.91
C LEU A 101 4.46 -4.63 -5.09
N GLY A 102 5.02 -4.44 -6.29
CA GLY A 102 6.40 -4.77 -6.61
C GLY A 102 7.37 -4.08 -5.64
N ARG A 103 7.15 -2.80 -5.34
CA ARG A 103 7.93 -2.07 -4.34
C ARG A 103 7.85 -2.69 -2.95
N GLU A 104 6.67 -3.14 -2.51
CA GLU A 104 6.52 -3.80 -1.20
C GLU A 104 7.34 -5.09 -1.11
N PHE A 105 7.33 -5.89 -2.18
CA PHE A 105 8.15 -7.10 -2.26
C PHE A 105 9.64 -6.77 -2.28
N ILE A 106 10.08 -5.82 -3.12
CA ILE A 106 11.49 -5.45 -3.25
C ILE A 106 12.06 -4.95 -1.92
N ILE A 107 11.38 -4.03 -1.23
CA ILE A 107 11.88 -3.49 0.05
C ILE A 107 11.88 -4.56 1.14
N THR A 108 10.88 -5.45 1.16
CA THR A 108 10.85 -6.56 2.11
C THR A 108 12.01 -7.54 1.85
N GLY A 109 12.26 -7.89 0.59
CA GLY A 109 13.37 -8.74 0.19
C GLY A 109 14.74 -8.10 0.49
N LEU A 110 14.91 -6.82 0.14
CA LEU A 110 16.16 -6.08 0.39
C LEU A 110 16.48 -6.01 1.88
N ARG A 111 15.47 -5.78 2.73
CA ARG A 111 15.63 -5.80 4.19
C ARG A 111 16.00 -7.19 4.70
N SER A 112 15.43 -8.25 4.13
CA SER A 112 15.78 -9.63 4.48
C SER A 112 17.24 -9.94 4.16
N VAL A 113 17.72 -9.54 2.98
CA VAL A 113 19.13 -9.71 2.58
C VAL A 113 20.05 -8.88 3.47
N ALA A 114 19.73 -7.61 3.71
CA ALA A 114 20.53 -6.75 4.58
C ALA A 114 20.61 -7.29 6.02
N ALA A 115 19.52 -7.84 6.55
CA ALA A 115 19.50 -8.45 7.87
C ALA A 115 20.41 -9.68 7.96
N ALA A 116 20.48 -10.50 6.91
CA ALA A 116 21.42 -11.63 6.83
C ALA A 116 22.89 -11.15 6.82
N ASP A 117 23.13 -9.95 6.30
CA ASP A 117 24.44 -9.29 6.29
C ASP A 117 24.78 -8.52 7.58
N GLY A 118 23.90 -8.54 8.59
CA GLY A 118 24.05 -7.81 9.85
C GLY A 118 23.73 -6.30 9.75
N ILE A 119 23.22 -5.84 8.61
CA ILE A 119 22.84 -4.45 8.37
C ILE A 119 21.37 -4.26 8.74
N VAL A 120 21.12 -3.53 9.84
CA VAL A 120 19.76 -3.21 10.28
C VAL A 120 19.26 -1.97 9.57
N ILE A 121 18.45 -2.15 8.52
CA ILE A 121 17.79 -1.02 7.84
C ILE A 121 16.57 -0.58 8.65
N GLN A 122 16.61 0.64 9.20
CA GLN A 122 15.47 1.20 9.92
C GLN A 122 14.26 1.44 9.00
N ALA A 123 13.06 1.40 9.58
CA ALA A 123 11.82 1.67 8.87
C ALA A 123 11.65 3.17 8.61
N GLN A 124 11.40 3.57 7.36
CA GLN A 124 11.13 4.97 7.02
C GLN A 124 9.73 5.42 7.48
N THR A 125 9.64 6.60 8.08
CA THR A 125 8.40 7.23 8.60
C THR A 125 7.38 7.57 7.50
N SER A 126 7.80 7.58 6.23
CA SER A 126 6.93 7.81 5.05
C SER A 126 5.85 6.74 4.88
N GLY A 127 5.93 5.62 5.61
CA GLY A 127 4.94 4.53 5.55
C GLY A 127 3.51 4.95 5.88
N LYS A 128 3.30 5.88 6.82
CA LYS A 128 1.95 6.30 7.22
C LYS A 128 1.20 6.98 6.07
N ILE A 129 1.78 8.02 5.47
CA ILE A 129 1.12 8.79 4.40
C ILE A 129 0.79 7.88 3.21
N LYS A 130 1.68 6.95 2.86
CA LYS A 130 1.44 5.94 1.82
C LYS A 130 0.21 5.08 2.14
N MET A 131 0.11 4.57 3.37
CA MET A 131 -1.04 3.76 3.80
C MET A 131 -2.35 4.56 3.69
N TRP A 132 -2.37 5.80 4.17
CA TRP A 132 -3.55 6.67 4.06
C TRP A 132 -3.93 6.92 2.60
N ALA A 133 -2.95 7.20 1.74
CA ALA A 133 -3.19 7.41 0.32
C ALA A 133 -3.79 6.17 -0.36
N GLN A 134 -3.31 4.96 -0.01
CA GLN A 134 -3.84 3.69 -0.53
C GLN A 134 -5.27 3.42 -0.03
N CYS A 135 -5.54 3.61 1.25
CA CYS A 135 -6.88 3.41 1.82
C CYS A 135 -7.89 4.39 1.22
N VAL A 136 -7.53 5.68 1.09
CA VAL A 136 -8.38 6.68 0.44
C VAL A 136 -8.60 6.33 -1.03
N ALA A 137 -7.55 5.92 -1.74
CA ALA A 137 -7.65 5.50 -3.14
C ALA A 137 -8.65 4.34 -3.31
N ILE A 138 -8.53 3.31 -2.48
CA ILE A 138 -9.39 2.13 -2.53
C ILE A 138 -10.84 2.50 -2.28
N VAL A 139 -11.12 3.19 -1.18
CA VAL A 139 -12.49 3.55 -0.80
C VAL A 139 -13.13 4.45 -1.85
N ALA A 140 -12.41 5.48 -2.31
CA ALA A 140 -12.94 6.42 -3.29
C ALA A 140 -13.23 5.73 -4.65
N LEU A 141 -12.37 4.79 -5.09
CA LEU A 141 -12.60 4.03 -6.32
C LEU A 141 -13.74 3.02 -6.20
N LEU A 142 -13.90 2.36 -5.05
CA LEU A 142 -15.06 1.49 -4.80
C LEU A 142 -16.37 2.28 -4.78
N VAL A 143 -16.39 3.46 -4.17
CA VAL A 143 -17.54 4.37 -4.19
C VAL A 143 -17.85 4.82 -5.62
N ALA A 144 -16.84 5.13 -6.42
CA ALA A 144 -17.02 5.49 -7.83
C ALA A 144 -17.64 4.32 -8.63
N GLY A 145 -17.20 3.09 -8.39
CA GLY A 145 -17.74 1.89 -9.03
C GLY A 145 -19.16 1.51 -8.60
N ALA A 146 -19.56 1.84 -7.36
CA ALA A 146 -20.89 1.52 -6.83
C ALA A 146 -22.04 2.25 -7.55
N ASN A 147 -21.76 3.37 -8.21
CA ASN A 147 -22.76 4.28 -8.75
C ASN A 147 -23.23 3.97 -10.19
N GLY A 148 -22.92 2.77 -10.70
CA GLY A 148 -23.46 2.18 -11.93
C GLY A 148 -22.83 2.72 -13.22
N ASN A 149 -22.88 4.03 -13.45
CA ASN A 149 -22.28 4.65 -14.64
C ASN A 149 -20.86 5.11 -14.35
N PRO A 150 -19.89 4.81 -15.23
CA PRO A 150 -18.55 5.36 -15.09
C PRO A 150 -18.64 6.90 -15.11
N PRO A 151 -18.11 7.60 -14.08
CA PRO A 151 -18.18 9.05 -13.99
C PRO A 151 -17.41 9.77 -15.10
N VAL A 152 -16.53 9.08 -15.81
CA VAL A 152 -15.68 9.63 -16.86
C VAL A 152 -15.57 8.64 -18.02
N SER A 153 -15.52 9.13 -19.25
CA SER A 153 -15.33 8.33 -20.46
C SER A 153 -14.05 7.49 -20.48
N ASN A 154 -13.00 7.92 -19.76
CA ASN A 154 -11.73 7.20 -19.65
C ASN A 154 -11.63 6.23 -18.44
N PHE A 155 -12.76 5.85 -17.87
CA PHE A 155 -12.82 5.04 -16.66
C PHE A 155 -12.10 3.71 -16.80
N GLY A 156 -10.98 3.55 -16.10
CA GLY A 156 -10.22 2.29 -16.10
C GLY A 156 -9.07 2.21 -17.10
N TRP A 157 -8.98 3.17 -18.03
CA TRP A 157 -8.00 3.13 -19.11
C TRP A 157 -6.65 3.73 -18.71
N ASN A 158 -5.61 3.35 -19.47
CA ASN A 158 -4.26 3.90 -19.42
C ASN A 158 -4.22 5.25 -20.13
N LEU A 159 -4.86 6.28 -19.57
CA LEU A 159 -4.67 7.65 -20.04
C LEU A 159 -3.79 8.44 -19.04
N PRO A 160 -2.85 9.26 -19.52
CA PRO A 160 -1.75 9.74 -18.71
C PRO A 160 -2.21 10.80 -17.71
N THR A 161 -1.56 10.76 -16.56
CA THR A 161 -1.60 11.60 -15.36
C THR A 161 -1.86 13.09 -15.55
N PHE A 162 -1.49 13.63 -16.71
CA PHE A 162 -1.47 15.06 -17.00
C PHE A 162 -2.53 15.43 -18.03
N LEU A 163 -3.11 14.43 -18.71
CA LEU A 163 -4.16 14.59 -19.71
C LEU A 163 -5.54 14.27 -19.13
N PHE A 164 -5.67 14.07 -17.82
CA PHE A 164 -6.98 13.93 -17.18
C PHE A 164 -7.86 15.18 -17.42
N TRP A 165 -7.24 16.34 -17.64
CA TRP A 165 -7.90 17.59 -18.02
C TRP A 165 -8.50 17.57 -19.45
N GLN A 166 -8.11 16.61 -20.29
CA GLN A 166 -8.70 16.43 -21.63
C GLN A 166 -10.08 15.75 -21.57
N VAL A 167 -10.44 15.18 -20.42
CA VAL A 167 -11.74 14.53 -20.18
C VAL A 167 -12.79 15.62 -20.01
N ALA A 168 -13.81 15.60 -20.87
CA ALA A 168 -14.85 16.62 -20.89
C ALA A 168 -15.60 16.69 -19.55
N GLU A 169 -15.91 15.53 -18.97
CA GLU A 169 -16.63 15.37 -17.71
C GLU A 169 -15.84 15.94 -16.52
N VAL A 170 -14.51 15.86 -16.56
CA VAL A 170 -13.65 16.51 -15.55
C VAL A 170 -13.73 18.02 -15.69
N ARG A 171 -13.57 18.54 -16.91
CA ARG A 171 -13.63 19.98 -17.16
C ARG A 171 -14.99 20.57 -16.80
N GLU A 172 -16.07 19.88 -17.11
CA GLU A 172 -17.44 20.27 -16.74
C GLU A 172 -17.63 20.28 -15.22
N ALA A 173 -17.17 19.25 -14.50
CA ALA A 173 -17.24 19.22 -13.05
C ALA A 173 -16.49 20.41 -12.41
N PHE A 174 -15.30 20.76 -12.92
CA PHE A 174 -14.56 21.94 -12.47
C PHE A 174 -15.23 23.26 -12.84
N ALA A 175 -15.91 23.34 -14.00
CA ALA A 175 -16.67 24.52 -14.40
C ALA A 175 -17.89 24.74 -13.48
N HIS A 176 -18.63 23.68 -13.18
CA HIS A 176 -19.73 23.71 -12.21
C HIS A 176 -19.24 24.07 -10.80
N LEU A 177 -18.07 23.58 -10.39
CA LEU A 177 -17.44 23.95 -9.13
C LEU A 177 -17.13 25.45 -9.06
N ALA A 178 -16.58 26.02 -10.13
CA ALA A 178 -16.28 27.46 -10.19
C ALA A 178 -17.55 28.34 -10.16
N GLN A 179 -18.67 27.80 -10.64
CA GLN A 179 -19.98 28.45 -10.65
C GLN A 179 -20.82 28.12 -9.41
N PHE A 180 -20.30 27.32 -8.47
CA PHE A 180 -21.01 26.78 -7.30
C PHE A 180 -22.31 26.03 -7.63
N SER A 181 -22.44 25.50 -8.85
CA SER A 181 -23.62 24.78 -9.36
C SER A 181 -23.39 23.28 -9.45
N LEU A 182 -23.01 22.65 -8.34
CA LEU A 182 -22.60 21.24 -8.32
C LEU A 182 -23.78 20.27 -8.52
N THR A 183 -23.61 19.32 -9.43
CA THR A 183 -24.54 18.22 -9.68
C THR A 183 -24.11 16.95 -8.95
N SER A 184 -25.01 15.97 -8.85
CA SER A 184 -24.69 14.65 -8.29
C SER A 184 -23.64 13.88 -9.11
N ASN A 185 -23.51 14.17 -10.41
CA ASN A 185 -22.48 13.53 -11.25
C ASN A 185 -21.10 14.15 -11.01
N ASP A 186 -21.01 15.46 -10.75
CA ASP A 186 -19.75 16.13 -10.45
C ASP A 186 -19.10 15.55 -9.19
N TRP A 187 -19.90 15.24 -8.16
CA TRP A 187 -19.42 14.56 -6.96
C TRP A 187 -18.82 13.17 -7.25
N LYS A 188 -19.37 12.43 -8.22
CA LYS A 188 -18.81 11.13 -8.63
C LYS A 188 -17.48 11.32 -9.36
N VAL A 189 -17.38 12.35 -10.22
CA VAL A 189 -16.13 12.72 -10.90
C VAL A 189 -15.06 13.08 -9.88
N PHE A 190 -15.37 13.92 -8.89
CA PHE A 190 -14.42 14.29 -7.84
C PHE A 190 -13.99 13.09 -6.98
N GLY A 191 -14.93 12.22 -6.59
CA GLY A 191 -14.60 10.99 -5.88
C GLY A 191 -13.63 10.10 -6.67
N TYR A 192 -13.89 9.93 -7.96
CA TYR A 192 -12.98 9.20 -8.85
C TYR A 192 -11.60 9.85 -8.98
N LEU A 193 -11.54 11.18 -9.10
CA LEU A 193 -10.28 11.94 -9.16
C LEU A 193 -9.48 11.83 -7.86
N VAL A 194 -10.15 11.87 -6.70
CA VAL A 194 -9.51 11.63 -5.40
C VAL A 194 -8.93 10.21 -5.35
N GLY A 195 -9.68 9.22 -5.84
CA GLY A 195 -9.23 7.84 -5.94
C GLY A 195 -7.96 7.69 -6.80
N ARG A 196 -7.99 8.25 -8.01
CA ARG A 196 -6.84 8.26 -8.94
C ARG A 196 -5.66 9.06 -8.39
N GLY A 197 -5.91 10.21 -7.77
CA GLY A 197 -4.89 11.02 -7.10
C GLY A 197 -4.20 10.24 -5.98
N GLY A 198 -4.97 9.51 -5.16
CA GLY A 198 -4.42 8.64 -4.13
C GLY A 198 -3.52 7.51 -4.68
N LEU A 199 -3.89 6.91 -5.82
CA LEU A 199 -3.02 5.95 -6.51
C LEU A 199 -1.71 6.60 -6.98
N TRP A 200 -1.77 7.80 -7.55
CA TRP A 200 -0.58 8.54 -7.99
C TRP A 200 0.35 8.88 -6.85
N VAL A 201 -0.19 9.41 -5.75
CA VAL A 201 0.58 9.65 -4.52
C VAL A 201 1.24 8.35 -4.07
N SER A 202 0.50 7.24 -4.06
CA SER A 202 1.03 5.92 -3.68
C SER A 202 2.18 5.46 -4.59
N VAL A 203 2.06 5.66 -5.90
CA VAL A 203 3.11 5.33 -6.89
C VAL A 203 4.35 6.20 -6.69
N LEU A 204 4.18 7.53 -6.55
CA LEU A 204 5.30 8.45 -6.31
C LEU A 204 6.02 8.12 -5.01
N MET A 205 5.27 7.83 -3.94
CA MET A 205 5.85 7.39 -2.67
C MET A 205 6.53 6.02 -2.76
N ALA A 206 6.00 5.11 -3.58
CA ALA A 206 6.63 3.82 -3.84
C ALA A 206 7.99 4.02 -4.51
N MET A 207 8.04 4.81 -5.59
CA MET A 207 9.27 5.12 -6.33
C MET A 207 10.29 5.85 -5.46
N TRP A 208 9.86 6.87 -4.72
CA TRP A 208 10.71 7.62 -3.79
C TRP A 208 11.36 6.70 -2.76
N SER A 209 10.55 5.86 -2.11
CA SER A 209 11.07 4.97 -1.08
C SER A 209 11.95 3.86 -1.66
N LEU A 210 11.66 3.38 -2.87
CA LEU A 210 12.53 2.42 -3.55
C LEU A 210 13.93 3.02 -3.75
N TYR A 211 14.01 4.24 -4.26
CA TYR A 211 15.26 4.96 -4.45
C TYR A 211 16.02 5.13 -3.12
N ASP A 212 15.34 5.60 -2.06
CA ASP A 212 15.95 5.79 -0.75
C ASP A 212 16.54 4.48 -0.19
N TYR A 213 15.78 3.38 -0.28
CA TYR A 213 16.22 2.08 0.21
C TYR A 213 17.42 1.53 -0.58
N PHE A 214 17.39 1.62 -1.91
CA PHE A 214 18.52 1.18 -2.73
C PHE A 214 19.77 2.01 -2.48
N ARG A 215 19.63 3.34 -2.41
CA ARG A 215 20.74 4.24 -2.09
C ARG A 215 21.36 3.89 -0.75
N PHE A 216 20.53 3.69 0.28
CA PHE A 216 20.99 3.30 1.61
C PHE A 216 21.74 1.96 1.58
N PHE A 217 21.15 0.93 0.97
CA PHE A 217 21.74 -0.39 0.89
C PHE A 217 23.10 -0.40 0.17
N ILE A 218 23.19 0.27 -0.98
CA ILE A 218 24.45 0.38 -1.74
C ILE A 218 25.51 1.13 -0.91
N SER A 219 25.12 2.22 -0.25
CA SER A 219 26.06 2.99 0.58
C SER A 219 26.64 2.18 1.73
N GLU A 220 25.81 1.34 2.37
CA GLU A 220 26.23 0.54 3.52
C GLU A 220 27.07 -0.67 3.10
N ASN A 221 26.72 -1.31 1.98
CA ASN A 221 27.55 -2.40 1.44
C ASN A 221 28.94 -1.91 1.00
N ASN A 222 29.03 -0.69 0.44
CA ASN A 222 30.30 -0.08 0.11
C ASN A 222 31.16 0.21 1.35
N ARG A 223 30.55 0.71 2.44
CA ARG A 223 31.23 0.91 3.74
C ARG A 223 31.75 -0.40 4.32
N LYS A 224 30.93 -1.47 4.31
CA LYS A 224 31.33 -2.81 4.77
C LYS A 224 32.51 -3.36 3.97
N ARG A 225 32.52 -3.18 2.64
CA ARG A 225 33.65 -3.59 1.79
C ARG A 225 34.93 -2.82 2.09
N GLN A 226 34.81 -1.54 2.43
CA GLN A 226 35.96 -0.70 2.76
C GLN A 226 36.58 -1.11 4.11
N SER A 227 35.77 -1.32 5.16
CA SER A 227 36.29 -1.75 6.47
C SER A 227 36.95 -3.13 6.43
N VAL A 228 36.42 -4.06 5.62
CA VAL A 228 37.07 -5.37 5.40
C VAL A 228 38.42 -5.21 4.71
N LYS A 229 38.54 -4.34 3.70
CA LYS A 229 39.84 -4.07 3.05
C LYS A 229 40.85 -3.47 4.02
N GLU A 230 40.45 -2.48 4.82
CA GLU A 230 41.31 -1.81 5.80
C GLU A 230 41.82 -2.81 6.86
N SER A 231 40.94 -3.65 7.42
CA SER A 231 41.34 -4.67 8.41
C SER A 231 42.27 -5.76 7.85
N VAL A 232 42.13 -6.12 6.56
CA VAL A 232 43.06 -7.05 5.89
C VAL A 232 44.42 -6.40 5.70
N ILE A 233 44.46 -5.12 5.29
CA ILE A 233 45.72 -4.37 5.14
C ILE A 233 46.42 -4.26 6.50
N GLU A 234 45.71 -3.88 7.56
CA GLU A 234 46.28 -3.80 8.92
C GLU A 234 46.87 -5.14 9.39
N LYS A 235 46.19 -6.26 9.12
CA LYS A 235 46.74 -7.60 9.45
C LYS A 235 48.01 -7.93 8.69
N ILE A 236 48.07 -7.63 7.38
CA ILE A 236 49.26 -7.87 6.56
C ILE A 236 50.44 -7.02 7.05
N VAL A 237 50.18 -5.74 7.36
CA VAL A 237 51.21 -4.84 7.89
C VAL A 237 51.72 -5.32 9.25
N ALA A 238 50.83 -5.76 10.14
CA ALA A 238 51.20 -6.29 11.45
C ALA A 238 52.06 -7.55 11.35
N ASP A 239 51.75 -8.47 10.44
CA ASP A 239 52.50 -9.72 10.28
C ASP A 239 53.90 -9.50 9.70
N ASN A 240 54.03 -8.58 8.73
CA ASN A 240 55.32 -8.19 8.14
C ASN A 240 56.22 -7.35 9.07
N SER A 241 55.67 -6.81 10.16
CA SER A 241 56.41 -6.00 11.13
C SER A 241 57.03 -6.80 12.28
N LYS A 242 56.76 -8.11 12.36
CA LYS A 242 57.38 -8.97 13.38
C LYS A 242 58.85 -9.22 13.03
N PRO A 243 59.79 -9.04 13.98
CA PRO A 243 61.20 -9.30 13.73
C PRO A 243 61.41 -10.78 13.40
N ALA A 244 62.20 -11.05 12.36
CA ALA A 244 62.67 -12.40 12.04
C ALA A 244 63.60 -12.86 13.17
N ASN A 245 63.12 -13.82 13.96
CA ASN A 245 63.95 -14.57 14.91
C ASN A 245 64.81 -15.60 14.18
#